data_AF-A0A3S8VR35-F1
#
_entry.id   AF-A0A3S8VR35-F1
#
_cell.length_a   1.000
_cell.length_b   1.000
_cell.length_c   1.000
_cell.angle_alpha   90.00
_cell.angle_beta   90.00
_cell.angle_gamma   90.00
#
_symmetry.space_group_name_H-M   'P 1'
#
loop_
_entity.id
_entity.type
_entity.pdbx_description
1 polymer ?
#
loop_
_entity_poly.entity_id
_entity_poly.type
_entity_poly.pdbx_seq_one_letter_code
_entity_poly.pdbx_strand_id
1 'polypeptide(L)'
;MSRSERLRAKVQAGIVAADALMAGGNHRRALAESLKARRWATRLLKAEPTVRRHVEVLGSLTYNQALMWERLGDGQKAISAGRASVYYYNMLSIIDPDHDHTGSAALRTNDQVTAHLADARARLARLLGAYGVKDDRRRRQLKAYSQDPDMPLYSEISRLEQQAGWAYKGLIGRSGYTREDFERIKQQGDEAYASFFRRFPQRDGGGPRPP
;
A
#
# COMPACT_ATOMS: atom_id res chain seq x y z
N MET A 1 -21.23 18.12 -19.77
CA MET A 1 -20.26 17.37 -18.96
C MET A 1 -19.73 18.25 -17.83
N SER A 2 -19.99 17.87 -16.57
CA SER A 2 -19.59 18.63 -15.38
C SER A 2 -18.06 18.68 -15.17
N ARG A 3 -17.57 19.55 -14.28
CA ARG A 3 -16.13 19.61 -13.93
C ARG A 3 -15.66 18.29 -13.30
N SER A 4 -16.47 17.68 -12.44
CA SER A 4 -16.17 16.40 -11.80
C SER A 4 -16.14 15.25 -12.80
N GLU A 5 -17.09 15.19 -13.75
CA GLU A 5 -17.07 14.19 -14.84
C GLU A 5 -15.79 14.28 -15.66
N ARG A 6 -15.38 15.49 -16.03
CA ARG A 6 -14.10 15.70 -16.75
C ARG A 6 -12.89 15.22 -15.95
N LEU A 7 -12.89 15.43 -14.64
CA LEU A 7 -11.80 14.95 -13.78
C LEU A 7 -11.81 13.42 -13.67
N ARG A 8 -12.98 12.79 -13.50
CA ARG A 8 -13.11 11.33 -13.46
C ARG A 8 -12.63 10.69 -14.76
N ALA A 9 -13.01 11.24 -15.91
CA ALA A 9 -12.54 10.78 -17.21
C ALA A 9 -11.01 10.87 -17.34
N LYS A 10 -10.40 11.97 -16.88
CA LYS A 10 -8.94 12.13 -16.88
C LYS A 10 -8.23 11.16 -15.94
N VAL A 11 -8.82 10.87 -14.77
CA VAL A 11 -8.29 9.85 -13.85
C VAL A 11 -8.32 8.48 -14.52
N GLN A 12 -9.47 8.09 -15.08
CA GLN A 12 -9.64 6.80 -15.72
C GLN A 12 -8.67 6.63 -16.91
N ALA A 13 -8.56 7.63 -17.78
CA ALA A 13 -7.63 7.62 -18.90
C ALA A 13 -6.17 7.46 -18.43
N GLY A 14 -5.77 8.16 -17.36
CA GLY A 14 -4.43 8.05 -16.79
C GLY A 14 -4.15 6.69 -16.15
N ILE A 15 -5.13 6.06 -15.51
CA ILE A 15 -5.02 4.69 -14.98
C ILE A 15 -4.79 3.71 -16.13
N VAL A 16 -5.67 3.72 -17.14
CA VAL A 16 -5.58 2.81 -18.30
C VAL A 16 -4.24 2.97 -19.02
N ALA A 17 -3.79 4.21 -19.24
CA ALA A 17 -2.50 4.47 -19.87
C ALA A 17 -1.32 3.96 -19.01
N ALA A 18 -1.37 4.17 -17.69
CA ALA A 18 -0.34 3.68 -16.79
C ALA A 18 -0.26 2.14 -16.77
N ASP A 19 -1.42 1.46 -16.75
CA ASP A 19 -1.49 0.00 -16.73
C ASP A 19 -0.97 -0.61 -18.04
N ALA A 20 -1.36 -0.04 -19.19
CA ALA A 20 -0.84 -0.47 -20.49
C ALA A 20 0.69 -0.31 -20.58
N LEU A 21 1.23 0.82 -20.11
CA LEU A 21 2.66 1.07 -20.07
C LEU A 21 3.39 0.14 -19.09
N MET A 22 2.76 -0.19 -17.96
CA MET A 22 3.31 -1.13 -16.98
C MET A 22 3.38 -2.56 -17.57
N ALA A 23 2.32 -3.01 -18.23
CA ALA A 23 2.27 -4.31 -18.90
C ALA A 23 3.33 -4.41 -20.01
N GLY A 24 3.58 -3.31 -20.73
CA GLY A 24 4.67 -3.21 -21.72
C GLY A 24 6.08 -2.97 -21.13
N GLY A 25 6.25 -3.04 -19.80
CA GLY A 25 7.55 -2.87 -19.13
C GLY A 25 8.09 -1.42 -19.08
N ASN A 26 7.34 -0.43 -19.58
CA ASN A 26 7.78 0.97 -19.60
C ASN A 26 7.46 1.69 -18.28
N HIS A 27 8.14 1.26 -17.21
CA HIS A 27 7.87 1.71 -15.85
C HIS A 27 8.00 3.23 -15.65
N ARG A 28 8.95 3.89 -16.34
CA ARG A 28 9.15 5.35 -16.24
C ARG A 28 7.96 6.13 -16.81
N ARG A 29 7.44 5.75 -17.98
CA ARG A 29 6.26 6.40 -18.56
C ARG A 29 4.99 6.04 -17.79
N ALA A 30 4.85 4.79 -17.37
CA ALA A 30 3.73 4.34 -16.53
C ALA A 30 3.61 5.18 -15.26
N LEU A 31 4.75 5.46 -14.62
CA LEU A 31 4.83 6.29 -13.43
C LEU A 31 4.41 7.74 -13.70
N ALA A 32 4.84 8.32 -14.83
CA ALA A 32 4.43 9.67 -15.20
C ALA A 32 2.90 9.78 -15.37
N GLU A 33 2.27 8.80 -16.03
CA GLU A 33 0.81 8.77 -16.18
C GLU A 33 0.09 8.55 -14.86
N SER A 34 0.58 7.63 -14.02
CA SER A 34 0.03 7.41 -12.68
C SER A 34 0.12 8.66 -11.79
N LEU A 35 1.22 9.42 -11.86
CA LEU A 35 1.36 10.68 -11.12
C LEU A 35 0.38 11.75 -11.59
N LYS A 36 0.12 11.85 -12.91
CA LYS A 36 -0.91 12.74 -13.46
C LYS A 36 -2.30 12.32 -12.97
N ALA A 37 -2.64 11.03 -13.07
CA ALA A 37 -3.91 10.48 -12.59
C ALA A 37 -4.10 10.78 -11.09
N ARG A 38 -3.07 10.60 -10.27
CA ARG A 38 -3.09 10.91 -8.83
C ARG A 38 -3.43 12.37 -8.57
N ARG A 39 -2.83 13.32 -9.31
CA ARG A 39 -3.15 14.76 -9.15
C ARG A 39 -4.63 15.05 -9.41
N TRP A 40 -5.23 14.40 -10.40
CA TRP A 40 -6.65 14.56 -10.70
C TRP A 40 -7.54 13.88 -9.65
N ALA A 41 -7.17 12.68 -9.20
CA ALA A 41 -7.88 11.98 -8.13
C ALA A 41 -7.83 12.75 -6.80
N THR A 42 -6.69 13.37 -6.46
CA THR A 42 -6.60 14.25 -5.28
C THR A 42 -7.52 15.47 -5.39
N ARG A 43 -7.68 16.04 -6.59
CA ARG A 43 -8.63 17.15 -6.80
C ARG A 43 -10.08 16.69 -6.67
N LEU A 44 -10.41 15.48 -7.14
CA LEU A 44 -11.72 14.87 -6.94
C LEU A 44 -12.01 14.65 -5.46
N LEU A 45 -11.09 14.03 -4.71
CA LEU A 45 -11.26 13.82 -3.27
C LEU A 45 -11.47 15.15 -2.53
N LYS A 46 -10.76 16.22 -2.91
CA LYS A 46 -10.98 17.54 -2.29
C LYS A 46 -12.36 18.12 -2.59
N ALA A 47 -12.89 17.91 -3.80
CA ALA A 47 -14.20 18.40 -4.19
C ALA A 47 -15.34 17.54 -3.65
N GLU A 48 -15.09 16.23 -3.47
CA GLU A 48 -16.06 15.21 -3.10
C GLU A 48 -15.45 14.31 -2.00
N PRO A 49 -15.23 14.84 -0.77
CA PRO A 49 -14.45 14.16 0.28
C PRO A 49 -15.10 12.90 0.85
N THR A 50 -16.42 12.78 0.73
CA THR A 50 -17.19 11.63 1.22
C THR A 50 -17.28 10.49 0.20
N VAL A 51 -16.81 10.69 -1.04
CA VAL A 51 -16.91 9.67 -2.08
C VAL A 51 -15.78 8.64 -1.92
N ARG A 52 -16.13 7.50 -1.31
CA ARG A 52 -15.25 6.33 -1.08
C ARG A 52 -14.38 5.97 -2.28
N ARG A 53 -14.97 5.97 -3.48
CA ARG A 53 -14.28 5.59 -4.72
C ARG A 53 -13.03 6.42 -5.01
N HIS A 54 -13.01 7.70 -4.64
CA HIS A 54 -11.83 8.56 -4.85
C HIS A 54 -10.65 8.15 -3.97
N VAL A 55 -10.94 7.70 -2.75
CA VAL A 55 -9.94 7.19 -1.81
C VAL A 55 -9.40 5.83 -2.27
N GLU A 56 -10.27 4.92 -2.73
CA GLU A 56 -9.86 3.64 -3.33
C GLU A 56 -8.90 3.83 -4.50
N VAL A 57 -9.24 4.75 -5.42
CA VAL A 57 -8.40 5.07 -6.57
C VAL A 57 -7.04 5.62 -6.14
N LEU A 58 -7.00 6.48 -5.12
CA LEU A 58 -5.73 7.00 -4.59
C LEU A 58 -4.88 5.91 -3.94
N GLY A 59 -5.49 4.99 -3.19
CA GLY A 59 -4.82 3.82 -2.61
C GLY A 59 -4.19 2.92 -3.69
N SER A 60 -4.95 2.64 -4.75
CA SER A 60 -4.49 1.83 -5.89
C SER A 60 -3.38 2.53 -6.69
N LEU A 61 -3.54 3.81 -7.03
CA LEU A 61 -2.53 4.58 -7.76
C LEU A 61 -1.20 4.64 -7.01
N THR A 62 -1.26 4.86 -5.69
CA THR A 62 -0.05 4.94 -4.86
C THR A 62 0.59 3.57 -4.64
N TYR A 63 -0.19 2.49 -4.58
CA TYR A 63 0.33 1.12 -4.61
C TYR A 63 1.14 0.88 -5.89
N ASN A 64 0.55 1.17 -7.05
CA ASN A 64 1.21 1.00 -8.35
C ASN A 64 2.46 1.87 -8.48
N GLN A 65 2.44 3.10 -7.96
CA GLN A 65 3.62 3.96 -7.90
C GLN A 65 4.74 3.34 -7.06
N ALA A 66 4.42 2.67 -5.95
CA ALA A 66 5.42 1.98 -5.15
C ALA A 66 6.10 0.85 -5.95
N LEU A 67 5.33 0.07 -6.72
CA LEU A 67 5.86 -0.95 -7.63
C LEU A 67 6.82 -0.34 -8.67
N MET A 68 6.39 0.75 -9.32
CA MET A 68 7.16 1.40 -10.38
C MET A 68 8.45 2.03 -9.84
N TRP A 69 8.40 2.73 -8.70
CA TRP A 69 9.58 3.33 -8.09
C TRP A 69 10.61 2.30 -7.68
N GLU A 70 10.16 1.17 -7.13
CA GLU A 70 11.05 0.05 -6.81
C GLU A 70 11.72 -0.51 -8.07
N ARG A 71 10.96 -0.76 -9.14
CA ARG A 71 11.51 -1.23 -10.42
C ARG A 71 12.52 -0.26 -11.04
N LEU A 72 12.38 1.02 -10.76
CA LEU A 72 13.31 2.08 -11.17
C LEU A 72 14.48 2.28 -10.20
N GLY A 73 14.57 1.50 -9.12
CA GLY A 73 15.65 1.56 -8.13
C GLY A 73 15.55 2.68 -7.11
N ASP A 74 14.46 3.45 -7.08
CA ASP A 74 14.26 4.54 -6.10
C ASP A 74 13.46 4.05 -4.89
N GLY A 75 14.15 3.32 -4.01
CA GLY A 75 13.54 2.71 -2.82
C GLY A 75 12.89 3.71 -1.85
N GLN A 76 13.41 4.94 -1.76
CA GLN A 76 12.85 5.97 -0.86
C GLN A 76 11.52 6.50 -1.36
N LYS A 77 11.39 6.73 -2.68
CA LYS A 77 10.10 7.09 -3.28
C LYS A 77 9.13 5.91 -3.27
N ALA A 78 9.63 4.67 -3.41
CA ALA A 78 8.83 3.47 -3.27
C ALA A 78 8.21 3.34 -1.87
N ILE A 79 9.01 3.50 -0.80
CA ILE A 79 8.52 3.54 0.59
C ILE A 79 7.47 4.65 0.76
N SER A 80 7.76 5.85 0.27
CA SER A 80 6.84 6.99 0.41
C SER A 80 5.49 6.72 -0.27
N ALA A 81 5.51 6.11 -1.47
CA ALA A 81 4.30 5.71 -2.17
C ALA A 81 3.57 4.56 -1.45
N GLY A 82 4.29 3.58 -0.91
CA GLY A 82 3.72 2.49 -0.12
C GLY A 82 3.02 2.98 1.15
N ARG A 83 3.62 3.93 1.87
CA ARG A 83 2.98 4.59 3.03
C ARG A 83 1.70 5.31 2.64
N ALA A 84 1.71 6.06 1.54
CA ALA A 84 0.51 6.73 1.04
C ALA A 84 -0.60 5.72 0.68
N SER A 85 -0.25 4.57 0.10
CA SER A 85 -1.22 3.50 -0.21
C SER A 85 -1.87 2.94 1.05
N VAL A 86 -1.07 2.57 2.06
CA VAL A 86 -1.58 2.10 3.36
C VAL A 86 -2.46 3.17 4.03
N TYR A 87 -2.06 4.45 3.97
CA TYR A 87 -2.84 5.56 4.49
C TYR A 87 -4.22 5.65 3.84
N TYR A 88 -4.31 5.67 2.50
CA TYR A 88 -5.60 5.76 1.82
C TYR A 88 -6.48 4.54 2.04
N TYR A 89 -5.92 3.33 2.03
CA TYR A 89 -6.72 2.14 2.32
C TYR A 89 -7.19 2.10 3.79
N ASN A 90 -6.40 2.59 4.76
CA ASN A 90 -6.88 2.79 6.14
C ASN A 90 -7.95 3.88 6.25
N MET A 91 -7.95 4.92 5.40
CA MET A 91 -9.04 5.90 5.41
C MET A 91 -10.38 5.27 5.02
N LEU A 92 -10.38 4.25 4.17
CA LEU A 92 -11.62 3.56 3.77
C LEU A 92 -12.32 2.88 4.94
N SER A 93 -11.58 2.39 5.94
CA SER A 93 -12.18 1.82 7.16
C SER A 93 -12.76 2.88 8.11
N ILE A 94 -12.50 4.18 7.88
CA ILE A 94 -13.01 5.29 8.68
C ILE A 94 -14.22 5.94 8.02
N ILE A 95 -14.18 6.10 6.69
CA ILE A 95 -15.27 6.72 5.90
C ILE A 95 -16.53 5.85 5.90
N ASP A 96 -16.41 4.59 6.33
CA ASP A 96 -17.50 3.64 6.35
C ASP A 96 -17.37 2.65 7.53
N PRO A 97 -17.73 3.06 8.76
CA PRO A 97 -17.64 2.19 9.93
C PRO A 97 -18.82 1.20 10.06
N ASP A 98 -19.95 1.44 9.38
CA ASP A 98 -21.27 0.85 9.70
C ASP A 98 -22.04 0.23 8.49
N HIS A 99 -21.39 -0.23 7.42
CA HIS A 99 -22.14 -0.99 6.39
C HIS A 99 -22.53 -2.38 6.90
N ASP A 100 -23.72 -2.44 7.51
CA ASP A 100 -24.51 -3.62 7.85
C ASP A 100 -24.30 -4.74 6.82
N HIS A 101 -23.79 -5.86 7.33
CA HIS A 101 -23.20 -6.98 6.58
C HIS A 101 -24.18 -7.89 5.83
N THR A 102 -25.32 -7.39 5.35
CA THR A 102 -26.41 -8.27 4.86
C THR A 102 -26.41 -8.50 3.33
N GLY A 103 -25.59 -7.79 2.56
CA GLY A 103 -25.47 -7.96 1.10
C GLY A 103 -24.16 -8.59 0.64
N SER A 104 -24.21 -9.64 -0.20
CA SER A 104 -23.00 -10.34 -0.70
C SER A 104 -22.04 -9.44 -1.48
N ALA A 105 -22.54 -8.40 -2.15
CA ALA A 105 -21.72 -7.42 -2.87
C ALA A 105 -20.96 -6.48 -1.93
N ALA A 106 -21.58 -6.03 -0.84
CA ALA A 106 -20.95 -5.16 0.17
C ALA A 106 -19.87 -5.91 0.98
N LEU A 107 -20.14 -7.18 1.30
CA LEU A 107 -19.16 -8.10 1.88
C LEU A 107 -17.94 -8.28 0.95
N ARG A 108 -18.18 -8.50 -0.35
CA ARG A 108 -17.10 -8.62 -1.35
C ARG A 108 -16.27 -7.35 -1.51
N THR A 109 -16.89 -6.16 -1.47
CA THR A 109 -16.13 -4.89 -1.57
C THR A 109 -15.29 -4.62 -0.32
N ASN A 110 -15.76 -5.00 0.86
CA ASN A 110 -14.98 -4.86 2.09
C ASN A 110 -13.86 -5.90 2.19
N ASP A 111 -14.09 -7.12 1.72
CA ASP A 111 -13.04 -8.14 1.60
C ASP A 111 -11.97 -7.73 0.60
N GLN A 112 -12.36 -7.14 -0.54
CA GLN A 112 -11.42 -6.63 -1.53
C GLN A 112 -10.57 -5.47 -0.97
N VAL A 113 -11.17 -4.52 -0.26
CA VAL A 113 -10.42 -3.43 0.39
C VAL A 113 -9.49 -3.97 1.47
N THR A 114 -9.96 -4.96 2.25
CA THR A 114 -9.14 -5.65 3.27
C THR A 114 -7.92 -6.32 2.64
N ALA A 115 -8.11 -7.02 1.52
CA ALA A 115 -7.02 -7.65 0.77
C ALA A 115 -6.05 -6.62 0.21
N HIS A 116 -6.54 -5.55 -0.44
CA HIS A 116 -5.69 -4.48 -0.97
C HIS A 116 -4.87 -3.78 0.12
N LEU A 117 -5.47 -3.55 1.29
CA LEU A 117 -4.78 -3.00 2.44
C LEU A 117 -3.70 -3.96 2.96
N ALA A 118 -3.99 -5.26 3.03
CA ALA A 118 -3.03 -6.28 3.41
C ALA A 118 -1.86 -6.36 2.42
N ASP A 119 -2.15 -6.33 1.11
CA ASP A 119 -1.14 -6.24 0.05
C ASP A 119 -0.27 -4.99 0.18
N ALA A 120 -0.88 -3.83 0.44
CA ALA A 120 -0.14 -2.58 0.65
C ALA A 120 0.77 -2.64 1.89
N ARG A 121 0.30 -3.26 2.99
CA ARG A 121 1.08 -3.45 4.22
C ARG A 121 2.26 -4.40 4.01
N ALA A 122 2.02 -5.57 3.43
CA ALA A 122 3.08 -6.54 3.13
C ALA A 122 4.13 -5.93 2.19
N ARG A 123 3.68 -5.20 1.17
CA ARG A 123 4.57 -4.51 0.24
C ARG A 123 5.42 -3.45 0.94
N LEU A 124 4.80 -2.64 1.79
CA LEU A 124 5.51 -1.62 2.57
C LEU A 124 6.53 -2.26 3.53
N ALA A 125 6.16 -3.35 4.21
CA ALA A 125 7.07 -4.11 5.07
C ALA A 125 8.32 -4.55 4.29
N ARG A 126 8.12 -5.16 3.11
CA ARG A 126 9.22 -5.57 2.23
C ARG A 126 10.10 -4.41 1.78
N LEU A 127 9.50 -3.29 1.37
CA LEU A 127 10.23 -2.07 1.00
C LEU A 127 11.03 -1.49 2.18
N LEU A 128 10.48 -1.52 3.39
CA LEU A 128 11.17 -1.08 4.60
C LEU A 128 12.34 -2.00 4.95
N GLY A 129 12.18 -3.32 4.80
CA GLY A 129 13.29 -4.27 4.92
C GLY A 129 14.41 -3.99 3.93
N ALA A 130 14.07 -3.83 2.65
CA ALA A 130 15.03 -3.62 1.56
C ALA A 130 15.69 -2.24 1.54
N TYR A 131 14.94 -1.17 1.83
CA TYR A 131 15.38 0.22 1.63
C TYR A 131 15.24 1.13 2.85
N GLY A 132 14.63 0.66 3.95
CA GLY A 132 14.44 1.46 5.15
C GLY A 132 15.75 1.97 5.75
N VAL A 133 15.70 3.13 6.40
CA VAL A 133 16.83 3.76 7.11
C VAL A 133 16.46 3.92 8.59
N LYS A 134 17.44 3.79 9.49
CA LYS A 134 17.18 3.81 10.95
C LYS A 134 17.09 5.23 11.55
N ASP A 135 17.58 6.25 10.87
CA ASP A 135 17.92 7.54 11.48
C ASP A 135 16.91 8.67 11.23
N ASP A 136 17.24 9.91 11.63
CA ASP A 136 16.43 11.13 11.52
C ASP A 136 15.82 11.40 10.14
N ARG A 137 16.44 10.89 9.07
CA ARG A 137 15.89 10.94 7.72
C ARG A 137 14.54 10.21 7.62
N ARG A 138 14.37 9.12 8.38
CA ARG A 138 13.11 8.40 8.55
C ARG A 138 12.09 9.27 9.28
N ARG A 139 12.44 9.93 10.39
CA ARG A 139 11.52 10.80 11.14
C ARG A 139 10.88 11.87 10.24
N ARG A 140 11.65 12.49 9.33
CA ARG A 140 11.13 13.48 8.37
C ARG A 140 10.10 12.88 7.39
N GLN A 141 10.31 11.63 6.96
CA GLN A 141 9.35 10.92 6.09
C GLN A 141 8.10 10.48 6.84
N LEU A 142 8.24 10.09 8.11
CA LEU A 142 7.13 9.63 8.95
C LEU A 142 6.12 10.74 9.25
N LYS A 143 6.54 12.01 9.35
CA LYS A 143 5.63 13.14 9.63
C LYS A 143 4.45 13.26 8.65
N ALA A 144 4.56 12.74 7.44
CA ALA A 144 3.49 12.85 6.44
C ALA A 144 2.45 11.72 6.49
N TYR A 145 2.81 10.53 7.02
CA TYR A 145 1.99 9.32 6.86
C TYR A 145 2.04 8.32 8.03
N SER A 146 2.89 8.52 9.04
CA SER A 146 2.99 7.61 10.19
C SER A 146 2.14 8.10 11.36
N GLN A 147 1.46 7.15 12.00
CA GLN A 147 0.79 7.39 13.28
C GLN A 147 1.77 7.36 14.46
N ASP A 148 2.95 6.75 14.28
CA ASP A 148 3.98 6.63 15.30
C ASP A 148 5.36 6.93 14.67
N PRO A 149 5.91 8.14 14.85
CA PRO A 149 7.19 8.52 14.28
C PRO A 149 8.39 7.92 15.03
N ASP A 150 8.19 7.41 16.24
CA ASP A 150 9.25 6.89 17.12
C ASP A 150 9.34 5.36 17.12
N MET A 151 8.32 4.66 16.58
CA MET A 151 8.33 3.21 16.37
C MET A 151 9.63 2.74 15.69
N PRO A 152 10.40 1.78 16.25
CA PRO A 152 11.58 1.23 15.59
C PRO A 152 11.25 0.60 14.23
N LEU A 153 12.18 0.68 13.27
CA LEU A 153 11.97 0.15 11.91
C LEU A 153 11.59 -1.34 11.90
N TYR A 154 12.24 -2.15 12.75
CA TYR A 154 11.92 -3.56 12.91
C TYR A 154 10.48 -3.78 13.40
N SER A 155 10.08 -3.03 14.44
CA SER A 155 8.72 -3.11 14.99
C SER A 155 7.67 -2.68 13.98
N GLU A 156 7.99 -1.71 13.13
CA GLU A 156 7.10 -1.30 12.03
C GLU A 156 6.94 -2.42 10.98
N ILE A 157 8.04 -3.03 10.53
CA ILE A 157 8.00 -4.17 9.60
C ILE A 157 7.15 -5.30 10.20
N SER A 158 7.39 -5.62 11.48
CA SER A 158 6.69 -6.70 12.17
C SER A 158 5.20 -6.46 12.32
N ARG A 159 4.81 -5.24 12.71
CA ARG A 159 3.40 -4.85 12.79
C ARG A 159 2.70 -4.96 11.44
N LEU A 160 3.32 -4.46 10.37
CA LEU A 160 2.73 -4.48 9.02
C LEU A 160 2.55 -5.91 8.51
N GLU A 161 3.53 -6.78 8.73
CA GLU A 161 3.47 -8.20 8.34
C GLU A 161 2.36 -8.94 9.09
N GLN A 162 2.32 -8.84 10.42
CA GLN A 162 1.26 -9.48 11.23
C GLN A 162 -0.13 -9.01 10.81
N GLN A 163 -0.32 -7.71 10.59
CA GLN A 163 -1.59 -7.16 10.13
C GLN A 163 -2.00 -7.65 8.74
N ALA A 164 -1.04 -7.82 7.82
CA ALA A 164 -1.31 -8.38 6.50
C ALA A 164 -1.66 -9.88 6.58
N GLY A 165 -0.92 -10.64 7.38
CA GLY A 165 -1.14 -12.06 7.59
C GLY A 165 -2.49 -12.37 8.24
N TRP A 166 -2.88 -11.62 9.28
CA TRP A 166 -4.20 -11.78 9.92
C TRP A 166 -5.35 -11.43 8.98
N ALA A 167 -5.20 -10.39 8.17
CA ALA A 167 -6.20 -10.02 7.17
C ALA A 167 -6.46 -11.17 6.19
N TYR A 168 -5.40 -11.74 5.59
CA TYR A 168 -5.57 -12.86 4.66
C TYR A 168 -6.06 -14.15 5.34
N LYS A 169 -5.62 -14.46 6.56
CA LYS A 169 -6.20 -15.58 7.33
C LYS A 169 -7.70 -15.42 7.54
N GLY A 170 -8.16 -14.21 7.83
CA GLY A 170 -9.58 -13.91 8.00
C GLY A 170 -10.37 -13.98 6.69
N LEU A 171 -9.73 -13.73 5.54
CA LEU A 171 -10.35 -13.79 4.21
C LEU A 171 -10.52 -15.22 3.69
N ILE A 172 -9.60 -16.14 4.03
CA ILE A 172 -9.69 -17.55 3.62
C ILE A 172 -11.00 -18.16 4.14
N GLY A 173 -11.76 -18.80 3.26
CA GLY A 173 -13.00 -19.51 3.61
C GLY A 173 -14.25 -18.62 3.70
N ARG A 174 -14.11 -17.29 3.75
CA ARG A 174 -15.24 -16.35 3.67
C ARG A 174 -15.32 -15.58 2.35
N SER A 175 -14.24 -15.58 1.59
CA SER A 175 -14.06 -14.82 0.35
C SER A 175 -13.42 -15.69 -0.74
N GLY A 176 -13.32 -15.16 -1.96
CA GLY A 176 -12.63 -15.83 -3.07
C GLY A 176 -11.10 -15.89 -2.93
N TYR A 177 -10.53 -15.39 -1.82
CA TYR A 177 -9.10 -15.44 -1.56
C TYR A 177 -8.68 -16.81 -1.03
N THR A 178 -7.51 -17.25 -1.47
CA THR A 178 -7.04 -18.63 -1.33
C THR A 178 -5.90 -18.75 -0.31
N ARG A 179 -5.52 -19.99 -0.02
CA ARG A 179 -4.30 -20.25 0.76
C ARG A 179 -3.05 -19.76 0.04
N GLU A 180 -3.01 -19.83 -1.28
CA GLU A 180 -1.90 -19.36 -2.10
C GLU A 180 -1.70 -17.84 -1.95
N ASP A 181 -2.79 -17.07 -1.89
CA ASP A 181 -2.70 -15.63 -1.64
C ASP A 181 -2.08 -15.32 -0.27
N PHE A 182 -2.44 -16.09 0.75
CA PHE A 182 -1.84 -15.96 2.09
C PHE A 182 -0.35 -16.32 2.08
N GLU A 183 0.06 -17.40 1.42
CA GLU A 183 1.47 -17.77 1.34
C GLU A 183 2.29 -16.73 0.55
N ARG A 184 1.73 -16.13 -0.50
CA ARG A 184 2.36 -15.00 -1.23
C ARG A 184 2.61 -13.79 -0.33
N ILE A 185 1.67 -13.46 0.55
CA ILE A 185 1.83 -12.37 1.52
C ILE A 185 2.89 -12.71 2.56
N LYS A 186 2.85 -13.93 3.10
CA LYS A 186 3.84 -14.43 4.05
C LYS A 186 5.24 -14.36 3.47
N GLN A 187 5.43 -14.79 2.22
CA GLN A 187 6.71 -14.70 1.52
C GLN A 187 7.25 -13.26 1.45
N GLN A 188 6.40 -12.26 1.20
CA GLN A 188 6.84 -10.86 1.24
C GLN A 188 7.30 -10.41 2.64
N GLY A 189 6.66 -10.94 3.69
CA GLY A 189 7.09 -10.76 5.08
C GLY A 189 8.46 -11.38 5.34
N ASP A 190 8.65 -12.63 4.92
CA ASP A 190 9.93 -13.35 5.06
C ASP A 190 11.07 -12.60 4.32
N GLU A 191 10.80 -12.12 3.11
CA GLU A 191 11.73 -11.29 2.33
C GLU A 191 12.06 -9.95 3.03
N ALA A 192 11.08 -9.35 3.70
CA ALA A 192 11.27 -8.12 4.48
C ALA A 192 12.27 -8.35 5.62
N TYR A 193 12.05 -9.39 6.43
CA TYR A 193 12.92 -9.74 7.55
C TYR A 193 14.30 -10.16 7.06
N ALA A 194 14.40 -11.02 6.05
CA ALA A 194 15.66 -11.44 5.47
C ALA A 194 16.49 -10.23 4.98
N SER A 195 15.84 -9.28 4.29
CA SER A 195 16.50 -8.05 3.83
C SER A 195 16.93 -7.15 5.00
N PHE A 196 16.07 -7.02 6.01
CA PHE A 196 16.37 -6.24 7.21
C PHE A 196 17.59 -6.79 7.95
N PHE A 197 17.61 -8.09 8.27
CA PHE A 197 18.70 -8.71 9.02
C PHE A 197 20.01 -8.75 8.22
N ARG A 198 19.94 -8.90 6.90
CA ARG A 198 21.13 -8.78 6.04
C ARG A 198 21.76 -7.38 6.11
N ARG A 199 20.94 -6.33 6.16
CA ARG A 199 21.40 -4.92 6.20
C ARG A 199 21.77 -4.46 7.59
N PHE A 200 21.14 -5.05 8.60
CA PHE A 200 21.31 -4.71 9.99
C PHE A 200 21.56 -5.97 10.81
N PRO A 201 22.70 -6.64 10.59
CA PRO A 201 23.06 -7.81 11.38
C PRO A 201 23.07 -7.40 12.85
N GLN A 202 22.46 -8.23 13.70
CA GLN A 202 22.62 -8.06 15.14
C GLN A 202 24.11 -8.20 15.41
N ARG A 203 24.76 -7.14 15.92
CA ARG A 203 26.10 -7.28 16.46
C ARG A 203 26.00 -8.30 17.58
N ASP A 204 26.83 -9.34 17.52
CA ASP A 204 26.87 -10.42 18.50
C ASP A 204 26.80 -9.85 19.93
N GLY A 205 25.70 -10.13 20.65
CA GLY A 205 25.65 -9.82 22.09
C GLY A 205 24.33 -9.49 22.78
N GLY A 206 23.16 -9.42 22.13
CA GLY A 206 21.93 -9.20 22.94
C GLY A 206 20.59 -8.87 22.28
N GLY A 207 20.38 -9.23 21.01
CA GLY A 207 19.07 -9.05 20.37
C GLY A 207 18.25 -10.35 20.34
N PRO A 208 16.91 -10.29 20.38
CA PRO A 208 16.08 -11.49 20.28
C PRO A 208 16.37 -12.18 18.95
N ARG A 209 16.67 -13.48 19.02
CA ARG A 209 16.90 -14.32 17.86
C ARG A 209 15.64 -14.32 16.98
N PRO A 210 15.78 -14.37 15.64
CA PRO A 210 14.63 -14.61 14.77
C PRO A 210 13.95 -15.93 15.17
N PRO A 211 12.62 -16.04 14.99
CA PRO A 211 11.88 -17.27 15.26
C PRO A 211 12.34 -18.44 14.38
#